data_AF-A0A353GTW3-F1
#
_entry.id   AF-A0A353GTW3-F1
#
_cell.length_a   1.000
_cell.length_b   1.000
_cell.length_c   1.000
_cell.angle_alpha   90.00
_cell.angle_beta   90.00
_cell.angle_gamma   90.00
#
_symmetry.space_group_name_H-M   'P 1'
#
loop_
_entity.id
_entity.type
_entity.pdbx_description
1 polymer ?
#
loop_
_entity_poly.entity_id
_entity_poly.type
_entity_poly.pdbx_seq_one_letter_code
_entity_poly.pdbx_strand_id
1 'polypeptide(L)'
;MGKFLILMLSGLMVLVAGCSRQLPSSMEGDYPLKLKTLTVFDLGTGEIPILGNVAELTDSKPDFLEIEGIDYEQLSDVKFGSFRLGNNDKKVWFMVTKNAIGYWDNLYIDQNLDNKITVKEAVKTFQTSQQKKSGFTIFRADSLIPVAIRISYKGATKLYEKSLYFFISTLAESKKNEHHVEVVAFSASFLEGETKALVKNEEKLYKFMILDADSNGCFNDYGKDILFINLAADGAFHQDESEKLSEFFDSLGTDKKSKQLRMNLLPYCLELGITGATDEFDLSKLEPSENETSDGNSETASPSSSDNSSEPKPTGAALKK
;
A
#
# COMPACT_ATOMS: atom_id res chain seq x y z
N MET A 1 -7.16 53.64 -10.10
CA MET A 1 -7.72 52.27 -9.92
C MET A 1 -6.65 51.19 -9.77
N GLY A 2 -5.53 51.21 -10.53
CA GLY A 2 -4.50 50.14 -10.44
C GLY A 2 -3.86 49.91 -9.06
N LYS A 3 -3.69 50.95 -8.23
CA LYS A 3 -3.13 50.80 -6.87
C LYS A 3 -4.03 50.02 -5.89
N PHE A 4 -5.34 50.08 -6.09
CA PHE A 4 -6.32 49.38 -5.25
C PHE A 4 -6.40 47.89 -5.62
N LEU A 5 -6.22 47.57 -6.90
CA LEU A 5 -6.15 46.19 -7.41
C LEU A 5 -4.92 45.46 -6.87
N ILE A 6 -3.76 46.14 -6.83
CA ILE A 6 -2.52 45.58 -6.30
C ILE A 6 -2.65 45.28 -4.80
N LEU A 7 -3.24 46.20 -4.02
CA LEU A 7 -3.51 46.00 -2.58
C LEU A 7 -4.48 44.84 -2.32
N MET A 8 -5.55 44.71 -3.12
CA MET A 8 -6.47 43.58 -3.07
C MET A 8 -5.78 42.25 -3.42
N LEU A 9 -4.97 42.21 -4.48
CA LEU A 9 -4.20 41.02 -4.88
C LEU A 9 -3.17 40.61 -3.83
N SER A 10 -2.48 41.57 -3.21
CA SER A 10 -1.55 41.29 -2.12
C SER A 10 -2.27 40.84 -0.84
N GLY A 11 -3.43 41.43 -0.52
CA GLY A 11 -4.25 40.99 0.60
C GLY A 11 -4.82 39.58 0.40
N LEU A 12 -5.22 39.25 -0.84
CA LEU A 12 -5.67 37.91 -1.21
C LEU A 12 -4.51 36.89 -1.16
N MET A 13 -3.30 37.25 -1.64
CA MET A 13 -2.13 36.37 -1.51
C MET A 13 -1.71 36.14 -0.06
N VAL A 14 -1.80 37.15 0.82
CA VAL A 14 -1.51 37.00 2.26
C VAL A 14 -2.58 36.14 2.96
N LEU A 15 -3.85 36.24 2.54
CA LEU A 15 -4.93 35.38 3.05
C LEU A 15 -4.83 33.93 2.54
N VAL A 16 -4.34 33.72 1.31
CA VAL A 16 -4.13 32.38 0.73
C VAL A 16 -2.86 31.71 1.29
N ALA A 17 -1.84 32.50 1.68
CA ALA A 17 -0.60 31.98 2.26
C ALA A 17 -0.68 31.72 3.79
N GLY A 18 -1.75 32.15 4.47
CA GLY A 18 -1.78 32.28 5.93
C GLY A 18 -2.40 31.13 6.73
N CYS A 19 -2.89 30.07 6.10
CA CYS A 19 -3.56 28.97 6.79
C CYS A 19 -2.96 27.60 6.40
N SER A 20 -1.63 27.44 6.48
CA SER A 20 -1.11 26.08 6.64
C SER A 20 -1.55 25.59 8.02
N ARG A 21 -2.52 24.67 8.07
CA ARG A 21 -2.86 23.97 9.31
C ARG A 21 -1.60 23.24 9.77
N GLN A 22 -0.95 23.76 10.80
CA GLN A 22 0.15 23.06 11.43
C GLN A 22 -0.42 21.80 12.09
N LEU A 23 0.09 20.63 11.70
CA LEU A 23 -0.30 19.38 12.33
C LEU A 23 0.11 19.39 13.81
N PRO A 24 -0.71 18.80 14.70
CA PRO A 24 -0.37 18.70 16.11
C PRO A 24 0.83 17.77 16.28
N SER A 25 1.86 18.24 16.98
CA SER A 25 3.03 17.42 17.29
C SER A 25 2.72 16.40 18.39
N SER A 26 3.10 15.15 18.15
CA SER A 26 2.98 14.09 19.15
C SER A 26 3.81 14.36 20.41
N MET A 27 3.41 13.74 21.50
CA MET A 27 4.13 13.70 22.78
C MET A 27 5.04 12.47 22.84
N GLU A 28 6.01 12.50 23.75
CA GLU A 28 6.85 11.33 24.04
C GLU A 28 6.02 10.14 24.52
N GLY A 29 6.45 8.94 24.13
CA GLY A 29 5.81 7.69 24.50
C GLY A 29 5.95 6.62 23.43
N ASP A 30 5.52 5.42 23.79
CA ASP A 30 5.44 4.28 22.89
C ASP A 30 3.97 4.08 22.47
N TYR A 31 3.72 3.98 21.16
CA TYR A 31 2.40 3.96 20.58
C TYR A 31 2.19 2.68 19.75
N PRO A 32 1.21 1.83 20.10
CA PRO A 32 0.94 0.62 19.32
C PRO A 32 0.39 0.97 17.95
N LEU A 33 0.85 0.25 16.94
CA LEU A 33 0.42 0.35 15.55
C LEU A 33 -0.30 -0.93 15.13
N LYS A 34 -1.12 -0.81 14.09
CA LYS A 34 -1.78 -1.93 13.42
C LYS A 34 -1.51 -1.84 11.93
N LEU A 35 -1.11 -2.96 11.34
CA LEU A 35 -1.08 -3.08 9.90
C LEU A 35 -2.52 -3.16 9.38
N LYS A 36 -2.85 -2.30 8.42
CA LYS A 36 -4.11 -2.30 7.69
C LYS A 36 -3.86 -2.32 6.20
N THR A 37 -4.91 -2.58 5.44
CA THR A 37 -4.87 -2.69 3.99
C THR A 37 -5.96 -1.81 3.39
N LEU A 38 -5.58 -0.94 2.46
CA LEU A 38 -6.48 -0.15 1.64
C LEU A 38 -7.30 -1.06 0.71
N THR A 39 -8.50 -0.62 0.42
CA THR A 39 -9.39 -1.18 -0.58
C THR A 39 -9.43 -0.28 -1.81
N VAL A 40 -9.97 -0.80 -2.92
CA VAL A 40 -10.20 0.02 -4.12
C VAL A 40 -11.13 1.22 -3.84
N PHE A 41 -12.00 1.13 -2.84
CA PHE A 41 -12.89 2.24 -2.45
C PHE A 41 -12.12 3.38 -1.80
N ASP A 42 -11.10 3.07 -1.00
CA ASP A 42 -10.24 4.08 -0.38
C ASP A 42 -9.50 4.88 -1.46
N LEU A 43 -8.97 4.18 -2.48
CA LEU A 43 -8.33 4.82 -3.63
C LEU A 43 -9.30 5.68 -4.46
N GLY A 44 -10.57 5.26 -4.55
CA GLY A 44 -11.61 5.98 -5.29
C GLY A 44 -11.97 7.35 -4.71
N THR A 45 -11.61 7.62 -3.44
CA THR A 45 -11.84 8.92 -2.79
C THR A 45 -10.93 10.02 -3.34
N GLY A 46 -9.74 9.65 -3.80
CA GLY A 46 -8.69 10.60 -4.19
C GLY A 46 -7.94 11.25 -3.02
N GLU A 47 -8.27 10.91 -1.76
CA GLU A 47 -7.61 11.47 -0.56
C GLU A 47 -6.22 10.87 -0.34
N ILE A 48 -6.05 9.59 -0.67
CA ILE A 48 -4.79 8.88 -0.54
C ILE A 48 -3.99 9.04 -1.84
N PRO A 49 -2.79 9.65 -1.80
CA PRO A 49 -1.99 9.82 -3.00
C PRO A 49 -1.49 8.48 -3.50
N ILE A 50 -1.62 8.28 -4.80
CA ILE A 50 -1.15 7.07 -5.49
C ILE A 50 0.27 7.35 -5.99
N LEU A 51 1.24 6.95 -5.17
CA LEU A 51 2.66 7.03 -5.46
C LEU A 51 3.21 5.60 -5.48
N GLY A 52 3.99 5.25 -6.51
CA GLY A 52 4.27 3.85 -6.81
C GLY A 52 5.70 3.55 -7.19
N ASN A 53 6.06 2.29 -6.98
CA ASN A 53 7.34 1.68 -7.30
C ASN A 53 7.31 1.15 -8.73
N VAL A 54 8.03 1.83 -9.62
CA VAL A 54 8.08 1.48 -11.05
C VAL A 54 9.04 0.31 -11.25
N ALA A 55 8.56 -0.74 -11.92
CA ALA A 55 9.33 -1.94 -12.17
C ALA A 55 10.44 -1.73 -13.22
N GLU A 56 11.55 -2.47 -13.03
CA GLU A 56 12.53 -2.71 -14.08
C GLU A 56 12.00 -3.82 -15.00
N LEU A 57 11.79 -3.56 -16.30
CA LEU A 57 11.31 -4.55 -17.28
C LEU A 57 12.41 -5.06 -18.21
N THR A 58 12.29 -6.33 -18.62
CA THR A 58 13.16 -7.01 -19.60
C THR A 58 12.34 -7.93 -20.50
N ASP A 59 12.84 -8.15 -21.72
CA ASP A 59 12.21 -9.01 -22.73
C ASP A 59 12.58 -10.49 -22.53
N SER A 60 13.65 -10.76 -21.78
CA SER A 60 14.17 -12.11 -21.59
C SER A 60 13.96 -12.59 -20.16
N LYS A 61 13.51 -13.85 -20.02
CA LYS A 61 13.42 -14.51 -18.72
C LYS A 61 14.83 -14.61 -18.11
N PRO A 62 15.03 -14.17 -16.85
CA PRO A 62 16.27 -14.45 -16.14
C PRO A 62 16.53 -15.96 -16.01
N ASP A 63 17.78 -16.39 -16.11
CA ASP A 63 18.13 -17.83 -16.09
C ASP A 63 17.74 -18.52 -14.78
N PHE A 64 17.86 -17.82 -13.65
CA PHE A 64 17.55 -18.34 -12.32
C PHE A 64 16.04 -18.38 -12.00
N LEU A 65 15.20 -17.67 -12.76
CA LEU A 65 13.77 -17.57 -12.51
C LEU A 65 13.06 -18.81 -13.08
N GLU A 66 12.40 -19.58 -12.21
CA GLU A 66 11.60 -20.74 -12.60
C GLU A 66 10.15 -20.31 -12.90
N ILE A 67 9.59 -20.81 -14.00
CA ILE A 67 8.17 -20.61 -14.36
C ILE A 67 7.51 -21.99 -14.38
N GLU A 68 6.63 -22.26 -13.42
CA GLU A 68 5.95 -23.56 -13.29
C GLU A 68 4.49 -23.49 -13.73
N GLY A 69 4.10 -24.40 -14.62
CA GLY A 69 2.70 -24.58 -15.02
C GLY A 69 2.15 -23.47 -15.92
N ILE A 70 3.01 -22.61 -16.45
CA ILE A 70 2.65 -21.57 -17.42
C ILE A 70 3.52 -21.74 -18.66
N ASP A 71 2.89 -22.05 -19.80
CA ASP A 71 3.57 -22.11 -21.10
C ASP A 71 3.64 -20.71 -21.72
N TYR A 72 4.53 -19.89 -21.17
CA TYR A 72 4.66 -18.49 -21.56
C TYR A 72 5.27 -18.29 -22.96
N GLU A 73 5.94 -19.31 -23.52
CA GLU A 73 6.50 -19.27 -24.87
C GLU A 73 5.40 -19.23 -25.94
N GLN A 74 4.20 -19.73 -25.62
CA GLN A 74 3.04 -19.66 -26.50
C GLN A 74 2.24 -18.36 -26.37
N LEU A 75 2.58 -17.50 -25.41
CA LEU A 75 1.87 -16.25 -25.15
C LEU A 75 2.41 -15.12 -26.03
N SER A 76 1.52 -14.21 -26.43
CA SER A 76 1.90 -13.02 -27.18
C SER A 76 2.51 -11.96 -26.27
N ASP A 77 3.67 -11.42 -26.66
CA ASP A 77 4.37 -10.32 -26.00
C ASP A 77 4.48 -10.51 -24.48
N VAL A 78 5.50 -11.25 -24.04
CA VAL A 78 5.82 -11.46 -22.62
C VAL A 78 6.90 -10.48 -22.19
N LYS A 79 6.74 -9.90 -21.00
CA LYS A 79 7.80 -9.18 -20.29
C LYS A 79 8.02 -9.82 -18.92
N PHE A 80 9.27 -9.82 -18.51
CA PHE A 80 9.65 -10.11 -17.13
C PHE A 80 10.05 -8.82 -16.47
N GLY A 81 9.79 -8.69 -15.18
CA GLY A 81 10.19 -7.50 -14.46
C GLY A 81 10.44 -7.78 -12.99
N SER A 82 10.98 -6.77 -12.31
CA SER A 82 11.18 -6.82 -10.88
C SER A 82 10.83 -5.50 -10.20
N PHE A 83 10.13 -5.58 -9.08
CA PHE A 83 10.08 -4.52 -8.08
C PHE A 83 11.25 -4.69 -7.10
N ARG A 84 11.70 -3.60 -6.48
CA ARG A 84 12.64 -3.65 -5.35
C ARG A 84 11.87 -3.31 -4.09
N LEU A 85 11.71 -4.30 -3.22
CA LEU A 85 10.92 -4.19 -1.99
C LEU A 85 11.76 -4.58 -0.76
N GLY A 86 11.37 -4.05 0.39
CA GLY A 86 12.06 -4.15 1.67
C GLY A 86 13.29 -3.25 1.77
N ASN A 87 13.79 -3.06 2.98
CA ASN A 87 14.97 -2.21 3.25
C ASN A 87 16.31 -2.87 2.87
N ASN A 88 16.25 -4.00 2.15
CA ASN A 88 17.40 -4.73 1.62
C ASN A 88 17.39 -4.81 0.08
N ASP A 89 16.51 -4.03 -0.58
CA ASP A 89 16.35 -3.97 -2.04
C ASP A 89 16.14 -5.35 -2.69
N LYS A 90 15.44 -6.27 -2.01
CA LYS A 90 15.15 -7.58 -2.58
C LYS A 90 14.26 -7.44 -3.81
N LYS A 91 14.64 -8.14 -4.87
CA LYS A 91 13.88 -8.17 -6.11
C LYS A 91 12.70 -9.12 -5.99
N VAL A 92 11.51 -8.61 -6.25
CA VAL A 92 10.29 -9.39 -6.41
C VAL A 92 10.02 -9.52 -7.89
N TRP A 93 10.17 -10.73 -8.42
CA TRP A 93 10.05 -10.98 -9.85
C TRP A 93 8.59 -11.17 -10.26
N PHE A 94 8.27 -10.74 -11.47
CA PHE A 94 6.98 -11.00 -12.08
C PHE A 94 7.13 -11.26 -13.57
N MET A 95 6.08 -11.86 -14.12
CA MET A 95 5.85 -12.01 -15.54
C MET A 95 4.52 -11.33 -15.88
N VAL A 96 4.50 -10.53 -16.95
CA VAL A 96 3.28 -9.91 -17.45
C VAL A 96 3.18 -10.16 -18.95
N THR A 97 1.97 -10.45 -19.43
CA THR A 97 1.73 -10.71 -20.84
C THR A 97 0.57 -9.89 -21.36
N LYS A 98 0.64 -9.60 -22.65
CA LYS A 98 -0.42 -8.90 -23.36
C LYS A 98 -1.57 -9.86 -23.70
N ASN A 99 -2.81 -9.41 -23.50
CA ASN A 99 -3.99 -10.12 -23.94
C ASN A 99 -4.39 -9.77 -25.38
N ALA A 100 -5.38 -10.47 -25.93
CA ALA A 100 -5.80 -10.31 -27.33
C ALA A 100 -6.34 -8.90 -27.68
N ILE A 101 -6.77 -8.12 -26.69
CA ILE A 101 -7.32 -6.76 -26.85
C ILE A 101 -6.21 -5.70 -26.72
N GLY A 102 -5.07 -6.07 -26.14
CA GLY A 102 -3.89 -5.23 -25.99
C GLY A 102 -3.60 -4.77 -24.56
N TYR A 103 -4.39 -5.18 -23.56
CA TYR A 103 -4.09 -4.92 -22.16
C TYR A 103 -3.00 -5.85 -21.64
N TRP A 104 -2.23 -5.37 -20.67
CA TRP A 104 -1.19 -6.13 -19.96
C TRP A 104 -1.70 -6.55 -18.59
N ASP A 105 -2.73 -7.39 -18.58
CA ASP A 105 -3.50 -7.77 -17.38
C ASP A 105 -3.35 -9.25 -16.99
N ASN A 106 -2.60 -10.03 -17.76
CA ASN A 106 -2.17 -11.38 -17.38
C ASN A 106 -0.83 -11.27 -16.63
N LEU A 107 -0.91 -11.06 -15.32
CA LEU A 107 0.27 -10.79 -14.48
C LEU A 107 0.42 -11.85 -13.39
N TYR A 108 1.65 -12.34 -13.20
CA TYR A 108 2.01 -13.34 -12.21
C TYR A 108 3.23 -12.83 -11.43
N ILE A 109 3.17 -12.84 -10.09
CA ILE A 109 4.23 -12.30 -9.22
C ILE A 109 4.78 -13.43 -8.35
N ASP A 110 6.10 -13.52 -8.17
CA ASP A 110 6.70 -14.35 -7.13
C ASP A 110 6.31 -13.78 -5.76
N GLN A 111 5.26 -14.32 -5.16
CA GLN A 111 4.70 -13.80 -3.90
C GLN A 111 5.53 -14.25 -2.68
N ASN A 112 6.41 -15.25 -2.86
CA ASN A 112 7.12 -15.93 -1.78
C ASN A 112 8.62 -15.59 -1.70
N LEU A 113 9.14 -14.86 -2.69
CA LEU A 113 10.57 -14.53 -2.87
C LEU A 113 11.46 -15.76 -3.05
N ASP A 114 10.95 -16.82 -3.68
CA ASP A 114 11.69 -18.06 -3.92
C ASP A 114 12.23 -18.18 -5.35
N ASN A 115 12.09 -17.13 -6.17
CA ASN A 115 12.43 -17.08 -7.59
C ASN A 115 11.65 -18.09 -8.43
N LYS A 116 10.41 -18.37 -8.03
CA LYS A 116 9.52 -19.25 -8.75
C LYS A 116 8.18 -18.56 -8.95
N ILE A 117 7.73 -18.50 -10.20
CA ILE A 117 6.42 -17.99 -10.56
C ILE A 117 5.55 -19.15 -10.98
N THR A 118 4.43 -19.32 -10.31
CA THR A 118 3.46 -20.38 -10.55
C THR A 118 2.13 -19.82 -11.04
N VAL A 119 1.32 -20.68 -11.68
CA VAL A 119 -0.05 -20.31 -12.10
C VAL A 119 -0.94 -19.82 -10.94
N LYS A 120 -0.66 -20.24 -9.70
CA LYS A 120 -1.43 -19.86 -8.52
C LYS A 120 -1.19 -18.41 -8.10
N GLU A 121 -0.06 -17.84 -8.49
CA GLU A 121 0.33 -16.47 -8.15
C GLU A 121 -0.12 -15.45 -9.21
N ALA A 122 -1.05 -15.85 -10.08
CA ALA A 122 -1.75 -14.93 -10.96
C ALA A 122 -2.47 -13.84 -10.15
N VAL A 123 -2.20 -12.58 -10.50
CA VAL A 123 -2.95 -11.44 -9.97
C VAL A 123 -4.36 -11.49 -10.54
N LYS A 124 -5.33 -11.63 -9.64
CA LYS A 124 -6.72 -11.82 -10.02
C LYS A 124 -7.38 -10.46 -10.25
N THR A 125 -8.23 -10.40 -11.27
CA THR A 125 -9.22 -9.33 -11.47
C THR A 125 -8.59 -7.93 -11.66
N PHE A 126 -8.39 -7.57 -12.92
CA PHE A 126 -8.01 -6.21 -13.32
C PHE A 126 -9.24 -5.41 -13.78
N GLN A 127 -9.31 -4.14 -13.39
CA GLN A 127 -10.14 -3.15 -14.05
C GLN A 127 -9.34 -2.54 -15.19
N THR A 128 -9.90 -2.61 -16.40
CA THR A 128 -9.22 -2.13 -17.60
C THR A 128 -9.89 -0.87 -18.14
N SER A 129 -9.07 0.04 -18.68
CA SER A 129 -9.55 1.25 -19.36
C SER A 129 -8.65 1.59 -20.54
N GLN A 130 -9.28 2.05 -21.63
CA GLN A 130 -8.58 2.44 -22.84
C GLN A 130 -8.92 3.89 -23.16
N GLN A 131 -7.89 4.68 -23.43
CA GLN A 131 -8.03 6.08 -23.84
C GLN A 131 -7.15 6.40 -25.04
N LYS A 132 -7.59 7.34 -25.87
CA LYS A 132 -6.79 7.90 -26.96
C LYS A 132 -6.34 9.30 -26.59
N LYS A 133 -5.03 9.53 -26.53
CA LYS A 133 -4.45 10.83 -26.14
C LYS A 133 -3.23 11.13 -27.01
N SER A 134 -3.19 12.31 -27.62
CA SER A 134 -2.04 12.79 -28.41
C SER A 134 -1.52 11.81 -29.49
N GLY A 135 -2.43 11.02 -30.09
CA GLY A 135 -2.08 10.02 -31.11
C GLY A 135 -1.57 8.68 -30.56
N PHE A 136 -1.54 8.51 -29.24
CA PHE A 136 -1.30 7.24 -28.57
C PHE A 136 -2.63 6.58 -28.20
N THR A 137 -2.67 5.26 -28.27
CA THR A 137 -3.68 4.46 -27.56
C THR A 137 -3.05 3.98 -26.27
N ILE A 138 -3.63 4.38 -25.15
CA ILE A 138 -3.18 4.04 -23.81
C ILE A 138 -4.12 2.97 -23.27
N PHE A 139 -3.55 1.82 -22.93
CA PHE A 139 -4.22 0.73 -22.26
C PHE A 139 -3.77 0.75 -20.81
N ARG A 140 -4.71 0.84 -19.88
CA ARG A 140 -4.44 0.78 -18.44
C ARG A 140 -5.17 -0.41 -17.84
N ALA A 141 -4.50 -1.16 -16.98
CA ALA A 141 -5.10 -2.20 -16.17
C ALA A 141 -4.67 -2.04 -14.72
N ASP A 142 -5.62 -1.89 -13.81
CA ASP A 142 -5.37 -1.75 -12.37
C ASP A 142 -5.94 -2.96 -11.64
N SER A 143 -5.17 -3.60 -10.76
CA SER A 143 -5.66 -4.70 -9.93
C SER A 143 -6.75 -4.19 -8.99
N LEU A 144 -7.87 -4.90 -8.90
CA LEU A 144 -8.97 -4.52 -7.99
C LEU A 144 -8.79 -5.03 -6.56
N ILE A 145 -8.00 -6.09 -6.39
CA ILE A 145 -7.70 -6.71 -5.09
C ILE A 145 -6.20 -6.58 -4.85
N PRO A 146 -5.76 -6.07 -3.69
CA PRO A 146 -4.34 -6.05 -3.35
C PRO A 146 -3.72 -7.44 -3.36
N VAL A 147 -2.52 -7.53 -3.91
CA VAL A 147 -1.72 -8.75 -3.96
C VAL A 147 -0.83 -8.81 -2.73
N ALA A 148 -0.87 -9.93 -2.01
CA ALA A 148 0.05 -10.19 -0.91
C ALA A 148 1.43 -10.56 -1.48
N ILE A 149 2.47 -9.86 -1.04
CA ILE A 149 3.86 -10.11 -1.39
C ILE A 149 4.65 -10.26 -0.09
N ARG A 150 5.36 -11.38 0.07
CA ARG A 150 6.29 -11.56 1.18
C ARG A 150 7.43 -10.57 0.99
N ILE A 151 7.69 -9.75 2.01
CA ILE A 151 8.78 -8.79 2.06
C ILE A 151 9.67 -9.16 3.22
N SER A 152 10.96 -8.97 3.02
CA SER A 152 11.98 -9.25 4.02
C SER A 152 12.69 -7.96 4.38
N TYR A 153 12.77 -7.66 5.67
CA TYR A 153 13.46 -6.48 6.17
C TYR A 153 14.44 -6.85 7.28
N LYS A 154 15.53 -6.08 7.35
CA LYS A 154 16.54 -6.18 8.40
C LYS A 154 16.12 -5.32 9.58
N GLY A 155 15.80 -5.96 10.71
CA GLY A 155 15.57 -5.31 12.00
C GLY A 155 16.86 -4.98 12.73
N ALA A 156 16.74 -4.60 14.01
CA ALA A 156 17.87 -4.30 14.88
C ALA A 156 18.63 -5.56 15.30
N THR A 157 17.92 -6.67 15.56
CA THR A 157 18.48 -7.92 16.07
C THR A 157 18.51 -9.04 15.04
N LYS A 158 17.56 -9.07 14.09
CA LYS A 158 17.44 -10.14 13.08
C LYS A 158 16.76 -9.71 11.79
N LEU A 159 16.69 -10.64 10.84
CA LEU A 159 15.88 -10.52 9.63
C LEU A 159 14.44 -10.94 9.94
N TYR A 160 13.49 -10.19 9.41
CA TYR A 160 12.06 -10.48 9.53
C TYR A 160 11.46 -10.62 8.14
N GLU A 161 10.40 -11.40 8.04
CA GLU A 161 9.62 -11.57 6.82
C GLU A 161 8.14 -11.43 7.14
N LYS A 162 7.44 -10.60 6.35
CA LYS A 162 6.02 -10.30 6.52
C LYS A 162 5.37 -10.13 5.16
N SER A 163 4.10 -10.49 5.05
CA SER A 163 3.31 -10.21 3.86
C SER A 163 2.78 -8.79 3.92
N LEU A 164 3.14 -7.97 2.94
CA LEU A 164 2.51 -6.67 2.69
C LEU A 164 1.66 -6.76 1.43
N TYR A 165 0.70 -5.85 1.32
CA TYR A 165 -0.28 -5.85 0.24
C TYR A 165 0.00 -4.69 -0.72
N PHE A 166 -0.07 -4.97 -2.02
CA PHE A 166 0.17 -3.99 -3.07
C PHE A 166 -0.93 -4.05 -4.13
N PHE A 167 -1.37 -2.89 -4.59
CA PHE A 167 -2.06 -2.79 -5.88
C PHE A 167 -1.02 -2.77 -7.00
N ILE A 168 -1.37 -3.36 -8.14
CA ILE A 168 -0.54 -3.40 -9.33
C ILE A 168 -1.26 -2.68 -10.45
N SER A 169 -0.57 -1.77 -11.13
CA SER A 169 -1.07 -1.14 -12.36
C SER A 169 -0.12 -1.40 -13.50
N THR A 170 -0.70 -1.63 -14.68
CA THR A 170 0.03 -1.68 -15.93
C THR A 170 -0.46 -0.59 -16.85
N LEU A 171 0.49 0.09 -17.47
CA LEU A 171 0.25 1.14 -18.45
C LEU A 171 0.97 0.76 -19.73
N ALA A 172 0.23 0.64 -20.83
CA ALA A 172 0.81 0.40 -22.14
C ALA A 172 0.41 1.50 -23.12
N GLU A 173 1.41 2.18 -23.66
CA GLU A 173 1.23 3.20 -24.70
C GLU A 173 1.58 2.60 -26.06
N SER A 174 0.66 2.75 -27.01
CA SER A 174 0.79 2.20 -28.37
C SER A 174 0.71 3.30 -29.42
N LYS A 175 1.72 3.38 -30.30
CA LYS A 175 1.71 4.26 -31.48
C LYS A 175 2.52 3.66 -32.63
N LYS A 176 1.85 3.40 -33.77
CA LYS A 176 2.48 3.08 -35.07
C LYS A 176 3.66 2.07 -34.97
N ASN A 177 3.47 0.99 -34.19
CA ASN A 177 4.41 -0.11 -33.91
C ASN A 177 5.40 0.09 -32.75
N GLU A 178 5.38 1.24 -32.06
CA GLU A 178 6.06 1.41 -30.78
C GLU A 178 5.09 1.10 -29.64
N HIS A 179 5.56 0.26 -28.71
CA HIS A 179 4.87 -0.09 -27.48
C HIS A 179 5.77 0.22 -26.30
N HIS A 180 5.33 1.13 -25.43
CA HIS A 180 5.93 1.32 -24.12
C HIS A 180 5.04 0.63 -23.10
N VAL A 181 5.64 -0.13 -22.19
CA VAL A 181 4.94 -0.81 -21.10
C VAL A 181 5.60 -0.39 -19.80
N GLU A 182 4.79 -0.01 -18.84
CA GLU A 182 5.19 0.31 -17.48
C GLU A 182 4.34 -0.54 -16.54
N VAL A 183 4.97 -1.05 -15.48
CA VAL A 183 4.29 -1.77 -14.41
C VAL A 183 4.67 -1.10 -13.11
N VAL A 184 3.67 -0.77 -12.30
CA VAL A 184 3.84 -0.01 -11.06
C VAL A 184 3.16 -0.76 -9.92
N ALA A 185 3.85 -0.88 -8.79
CA ALA A 185 3.27 -1.35 -7.53
C ALA A 185 2.96 -0.16 -6.63
N PHE A 186 1.78 -0.15 -6.02
CA PHE A 186 1.36 0.84 -5.02
C PHE A 186 1.11 0.13 -3.70
N SER A 187 1.68 0.62 -2.62
CA SER A 187 1.46 0.06 -1.29
C SER A 187 -0.01 0.19 -0.93
N ALA A 188 -0.67 -0.96 -0.72
CA ALA A 188 -2.00 -1.01 -0.12
C ALA A 188 -1.89 -1.13 1.41
N SER A 189 -0.76 -1.59 1.91
CA SER A 189 -0.51 -1.69 3.34
C SER A 189 -0.15 -0.34 3.95
N PHE A 190 -0.68 -0.06 5.14
CA PHE A 190 -0.33 1.11 5.94
C PHE A 190 -0.34 0.78 7.42
N LEU A 191 0.40 1.57 8.21
CA LEU A 191 0.39 1.48 9.66
C LEU A 191 -0.61 2.48 10.22
N GLU A 192 -1.52 2.04 11.09
CA GLU A 192 -2.49 2.90 11.77
C GLU A 192 -2.26 2.85 13.27
N GLY A 193 -2.31 4.01 13.93
CA GLY A 193 -2.17 4.11 15.37
C GLY A 193 -2.94 5.28 15.96
N GLU A 194 -2.79 5.47 17.26
CA GLU A 194 -3.28 6.64 17.98
C GLU A 194 -2.11 7.27 18.74
N THR A 195 -2.00 8.59 18.68
CA THR A 195 -0.93 9.35 19.34
C THR A 195 -1.51 10.48 20.18
N LYS A 196 -0.81 10.84 21.26
CA LYS A 196 -1.19 11.95 22.12
C LYS A 196 -0.50 13.21 21.65
N ALA A 197 -1.22 14.31 21.57
CA ALA A 197 -0.66 15.63 21.27
C ALA A 197 -1.20 16.69 22.24
N LEU A 198 -0.37 17.67 22.56
CA LEU A 198 -0.76 18.78 23.44
C LEU A 198 -1.29 19.95 22.61
N VAL A 199 -2.61 20.17 22.65
CA VAL A 199 -3.27 21.25 21.89
C VAL A 199 -3.94 22.21 22.86
N LYS A 200 -3.50 23.47 22.88
CA LYS A 200 -4.03 24.52 23.78
C LYS A 200 -4.00 24.14 25.28
N ASN A 201 -2.97 23.39 25.70
CA ASN A 201 -2.80 22.81 27.04
C ASN A 201 -3.76 21.67 27.40
N GLU A 202 -4.45 21.10 26.43
CA GLU A 202 -5.23 19.88 26.59
C GLU A 202 -4.52 18.73 25.86
N GLU A 203 -4.35 17.60 26.54
CA GLU A 203 -3.92 16.37 25.91
C GLU A 203 -5.08 15.84 25.07
N LYS A 204 -4.83 15.63 23.77
CA LYS A 204 -5.79 15.08 22.84
C LYS A 204 -5.21 13.85 22.16
N LEU A 205 -6.06 12.86 21.97
CA LEU A 205 -5.74 11.66 21.22
C LEU A 205 -6.10 11.89 19.75
N TYR A 206 -5.15 11.63 18.87
CA TYR A 206 -5.32 11.71 17.44
C TYR A 206 -5.05 10.35 16.81
N LYS A 207 -5.95 9.94 15.91
CA LYS A 207 -5.71 8.79 15.05
C LYS A 207 -4.76 9.20 13.93
N PHE A 208 -3.77 8.38 13.63
CA PHE A 208 -2.83 8.64 12.55
C PHE A 208 -2.64 7.41 11.65
N MET A 209 -2.15 7.67 10.44
CA MET A 209 -1.75 6.66 9.47
C MET A 209 -0.36 7.01 8.92
N ILE A 210 0.51 6.01 8.80
CA ILE A 210 1.77 6.10 8.06
C ILE A 210 1.62 5.27 6.79
N LEU A 211 1.73 5.95 5.65
CA LEU A 211 1.66 5.37 4.32
C LEU A 211 3.07 5.33 3.70
N ASP A 212 3.45 4.14 3.25
CA ASP A 212 4.64 3.90 2.42
C ASP A 212 4.41 4.52 1.03
N ALA A 213 5.03 5.68 0.82
CA ALA A 213 4.72 6.52 -0.34
C ALA A 213 5.50 6.11 -1.58
N ASP A 214 6.75 5.64 -1.45
CA ASP A 214 7.50 5.16 -2.61
C ASP A 214 7.22 3.68 -2.92
N SER A 215 6.35 3.05 -2.12
CA SER A 215 5.85 1.68 -2.30
C SER A 215 6.97 0.64 -2.30
N ASN A 216 7.96 0.83 -1.44
CA ASN A 216 9.07 -0.09 -1.29
C ASN A 216 8.82 -1.11 -0.15
N GLY A 217 7.74 -0.98 0.62
CA GLY A 217 7.42 -1.85 1.75
C GLY A 217 8.12 -1.49 3.06
N CYS A 218 8.71 -0.29 3.16
CA CYS A 218 9.26 0.30 4.37
C CYS A 218 8.41 1.50 4.77
N PHE A 219 8.08 1.60 6.05
CA PHE A 219 7.26 2.67 6.61
C PHE A 219 8.09 3.75 7.31
N ASN A 220 9.42 3.72 7.16
CA ASN A 220 10.34 4.65 7.82
C ASN A 220 11.25 5.41 6.84
N ASP A 221 10.80 5.57 5.59
CA ASP A 221 11.46 6.41 4.58
C ASP A 221 11.17 7.89 4.85
N TYR A 222 11.81 8.43 5.89
CA TYR A 222 11.63 9.83 6.30
C TYR A 222 11.86 10.81 5.13
N GLY A 223 10.96 11.78 4.99
CA GLY A 223 10.94 12.75 3.90
C GLY A 223 10.30 12.25 2.60
N LYS A 224 9.94 10.96 2.52
CA LYS A 224 9.17 10.37 1.42
C LYS A 224 7.81 9.87 1.88
N ASP A 225 7.79 9.03 2.90
CA ASP A 225 6.56 8.47 3.48
C ASP A 225 5.64 9.56 3.98
N ILE A 226 4.36 9.24 4.10
CA ILE A 226 3.34 10.22 4.41
C ILE A 226 2.69 9.88 5.75
N LEU A 227 2.66 10.88 6.63
CA LEU A 227 1.91 10.86 7.88
C LEU A 227 0.58 11.58 7.66
N PHE A 228 -0.53 10.88 7.91
CA PHE A 228 -1.85 11.47 8.03
C PHE A 228 -2.24 11.56 9.50
N ILE A 229 -2.84 12.67 9.92
CA ILE A 229 -3.40 12.82 11.26
C ILE A 229 -4.87 13.22 11.13
N ASN A 230 -5.80 12.41 11.61
CA ASN A 230 -7.23 12.72 11.51
C ASN A 230 -7.59 13.90 12.44
N LEU A 231 -7.56 15.13 11.90
CA LEU A 231 -7.84 16.36 12.64
C LEU A 231 -9.35 16.58 12.79
N ALA A 232 -10.12 16.18 11.78
CA ALA A 232 -11.59 16.29 11.77
C ALA A 232 -12.28 15.37 12.79
N ALA A 233 -11.59 14.32 13.25
CA ALA A 233 -12.11 13.24 14.10
C ALA A 233 -13.36 12.55 13.52
N ASP A 234 -13.46 12.48 12.19
CA ASP A 234 -14.61 11.91 11.47
C ASP A 234 -14.40 10.43 11.07
N GLY A 235 -13.24 9.86 11.41
CA GLY A 235 -12.85 8.49 11.09
C GLY A 235 -12.14 8.31 9.74
N ALA A 236 -12.12 9.33 8.87
CA ALA A 236 -11.43 9.33 7.58
C ALA A 236 -10.06 10.05 7.67
N PHE A 237 -9.20 9.83 6.70
CA PHE A 237 -7.94 10.59 6.55
C PHE A 237 -8.05 11.42 5.29
N HIS A 238 -7.82 12.72 5.41
CA HIS A 238 -7.93 13.66 4.30
C HIS A 238 -6.56 14.14 3.83
N GLN A 239 -6.43 14.44 2.55
CA GLN A 239 -5.16 14.85 1.95
C GLN A 239 -4.61 16.15 2.59
N ASP A 240 -5.48 17.07 2.99
CA ASP A 240 -5.10 18.31 3.67
C ASP A 240 -4.68 18.12 5.14
N GLU A 241 -4.79 16.89 5.65
CA GLU A 241 -4.34 16.45 6.97
C GLU A 241 -3.05 15.61 6.90
N SER A 242 -2.35 15.66 5.76
CA SER A 242 -1.15 14.88 5.50
C SER A 242 0.11 15.74 5.44
N GLU A 243 1.23 15.15 5.87
CA GLU A 243 2.56 15.70 5.68
C GLU A 243 3.58 14.61 5.40
N LYS A 244 4.77 15.00 4.96
CA LYS A 244 5.88 14.06 4.85
C LYS A 244 6.32 13.60 6.24
N LEU A 245 6.44 12.30 6.43
CA LEU A 245 6.95 11.67 7.62
C LEU A 245 8.33 12.25 7.96
N SER A 246 8.46 12.83 9.13
CA SER A 246 9.70 13.48 9.58
C SER A 246 10.34 12.68 10.71
N GLU A 247 11.66 12.49 10.65
CA GLU A 247 12.39 11.82 11.73
C GLU A 247 12.40 12.68 12.99
N PHE A 248 12.57 14.00 12.83
CA PHE A 248 12.63 14.96 13.93
C PHE A 248 11.53 16.01 13.76
N PHE A 249 10.93 16.41 14.88
CA PHE A 249 9.91 17.44 14.91
C PHE A 249 9.90 18.18 16.25
N ASP A 250 9.45 19.43 16.24
CA ASP A 250 9.32 20.21 17.46
C ASP A 250 7.98 19.92 18.14
N SER A 251 8.00 19.69 19.44
CA SER A 251 6.81 19.51 20.27
C SER A 251 6.82 20.49 21.43
N LEU A 252 5.63 20.90 21.87
CA LEU A 252 5.49 21.75 23.05
C LEU A 252 5.34 20.85 24.27
N GLY A 253 6.31 20.91 25.18
CA GLY A 253 6.23 20.24 26.47
C GLY A 253 5.10 20.80 27.33
N THR A 254 4.73 20.05 28.37
CA THR A 254 3.77 20.50 29.40
C THR A 254 4.22 21.76 30.13
N ASP A 255 5.52 22.05 30.12
CA ASP A 255 6.14 23.27 30.65
C ASP A 255 6.14 24.46 29.67
N LYS A 256 5.50 24.31 28.51
CA LYS A 256 5.45 25.27 27.39
C LYS A 256 6.80 25.55 26.74
N LYS A 257 7.83 24.76 27.02
CA LYS A 257 9.08 24.85 26.28
C LYS A 257 8.99 23.97 25.04
N SER A 258 9.52 24.48 23.94
CA SER A 258 9.73 23.66 22.76
C SER A 258 10.85 22.67 23.06
N LYS A 259 10.60 21.39 22.79
CA LYS A 259 11.59 20.32 22.80
C LYS A 259 11.56 19.68 21.41
N GLN A 260 12.73 19.38 20.87
CA GLN A 260 12.83 18.57 19.66
C GLN A 260 12.69 17.09 20.03
N LEU A 261 11.75 16.41 19.37
CA LEU A 261 11.51 14.99 19.52
C LEU A 261 11.98 14.24 18.27
N ARG A 262 12.17 12.93 18.43
CA ARG A 262 12.50 11.99 17.36
C ARG A 262 11.43 10.91 17.29
N MET A 263 10.98 10.63 16.08
CA MET A 263 10.18 9.46 15.75
C MET A 263 11.11 8.29 15.50
N ASN A 264 11.11 7.28 16.37
CA ASN A 264 11.86 6.04 16.19
C ASN A 264 10.91 5.00 15.57
N LEU A 265 11.22 4.59 14.34
CA LEU A 265 10.39 3.67 13.56
C LEU A 265 11.31 2.71 12.79
N LEU A 266 11.03 1.40 12.87
CA LEU A 266 11.69 0.41 12.03
C LEU A 266 11.02 0.37 10.65
N PRO A 267 11.68 -0.19 9.61
CA PRO A 267 11.09 -0.35 8.28
C PRO A 267 9.72 -1.02 8.31
N TYR A 268 9.52 -1.94 9.25
CA TYR A 268 8.21 -2.43 9.64
C TYR A 268 8.22 -2.67 11.15
N CYS A 269 7.22 -2.12 11.84
CA CYS A 269 6.98 -2.36 13.25
C CYS A 269 5.49 -2.20 13.58
N LEU A 270 5.09 -2.80 14.70
CA LEU A 270 3.74 -2.64 15.28
C LEU A 270 3.76 -1.72 16.51
N GLU A 271 4.82 -0.95 16.67
CA GLU A 271 5.01 0.01 17.75
C GLU A 271 5.85 1.18 17.23
N LEU A 272 5.48 2.39 17.64
CA LEU A 272 6.18 3.64 17.34
C LEU A 272 6.72 4.24 18.63
N GLY A 273 8.03 4.47 18.70
CA GLY A 273 8.65 5.12 19.85
C GLY A 273 8.90 6.60 19.58
N ILE A 274 8.38 7.51 20.40
CA ILE A 274 8.66 8.95 20.32
C ILE A 274 9.47 9.35 21.55
N THR A 275 10.69 9.84 21.33
CA THR A 275 11.62 10.22 22.39
C THR A 275 12.19 11.61 22.18
N GLY A 276 12.92 12.15 23.15
CA GLY A 276 13.74 13.33 22.89
C GLY A 276 14.77 13.07 21.81
N ALA A 277 15.10 14.10 21.02
CA ALA A 277 15.97 13.97 19.86
C ALA A 277 17.38 13.43 20.18
N THR A 278 17.86 13.65 21.40
CA THR A 278 19.19 13.21 21.87
C THR A 278 19.13 11.98 22.77
N ASP A 279 17.95 11.46 23.05
CA ASP A 279 17.79 10.34 23.99
C ASP A 279 18.21 9.04 23.29
N GLU A 280 18.93 8.18 24.02
CA GLU A 280 19.23 6.83 23.54
C GLU A 280 17.94 6.00 23.56
N PHE A 281 17.61 5.40 22.42
CA PHE A 281 16.44 4.54 22.27
C PHE A 281 16.83 3.16 21.73
N ASP A 282 16.37 2.13 22.43
CA ASP A 282 16.61 0.74 22.05
C ASP A 282 15.59 0.30 20.98
N LEU A 283 16.02 0.30 19.72
CA LEU A 283 15.20 -0.08 18.57
C LEU A 283 14.70 -1.52 18.62
N SER A 284 15.33 -2.41 19.41
CA SER A 284 14.86 -3.79 19.56
C SER A 284 13.46 -3.87 20.20
N LYS A 285 13.07 -2.82 20.94
CA LYS A 285 11.73 -2.71 21.54
C LYS A 285 10.63 -2.57 20.49
N LEU A 286 10.94 -2.03 19.32
CA LEU A 286 9.96 -1.83 18.23
C LEU A 286 9.87 -3.05 17.31
N GLU A 287 10.71 -4.06 17.52
CA GLU A 287 10.69 -5.24 16.68
C GLU A 287 9.40 -6.04 16.86
N PRO A 288 8.78 -6.51 15.78
CA PRO A 288 7.54 -7.27 15.89
C PRO A 288 7.76 -8.57 16.65
N SER A 289 6.79 -8.91 17.51
CA SER A 289 6.80 -10.14 18.28
C SER A 289 6.72 -11.37 17.36
N GLU A 290 7.35 -12.48 17.78
CA GLU A 290 7.40 -13.72 16.97
C GLU A 290 6.01 -14.33 16.73
N ASN A 291 5.02 -14.00 17.57
CA ASN A 291 3.67 -14.56 17.52
C ASN A 291 2.67 -13.74 16.67
N GLU A 292 3.05 -12.56 16.18
CA GLU A 292 2.20 -11.68 15.36
C GLU A 292 2.53 -11.79 13.85
N THR A 293 3.07 -12.93 13.41
CA THR A 293 2.89 -13.35 12.01
C THR A 293 1.43 -13.73 11.84
N SER A 294 0.58 -12.74 11.52
CA SER A 294 -0.75 -13.01 10.99
C SER A 294 -0.59 -13.64 9.61
N ASP A 295 -0.33 -14.94 9.59
CA ASP A 295 -0.68 -15.76 8.45
C ASP A 295 -2.20 -15.64 8.31
N GLY A 296 -2.62 -14.90 7.28
CA GLY A 296 -3.99 -14.88 6.80
C GLY A 296 -4.35 -16.26 6.26
N ASN A 297 -4.54 -17.23 7.16
CA ASN A 297 -5.09 -18.52 6.84
C ASN A 297 -6.62 -18.43 6.99
N SER A 298 -7.27 -17.77 6.03
CA SER A 298 -8.70 -17.94 5.82
C SER A 298 -8.91 -18.77 4.55
N GLU A 299 -8.48 -20.03 4.58
CA GLU A 299 -8.96 -21.01 3.62
C GLU A 299 -10.33 -21.55 4.07
N THR A 300 -11.32 -21.32 3.20
CA THR A 300 -12.49 -22.18 2.96
C THR A 300 -13.51 -22.37 4.07
N ALA A 301 -14.46 -21.43 4.15
CA ALA A 301 -15.84 -21.82 4.40
C ALA A 301 -16.32 -22.67 3.21
N SER A 302 -16.30 -23.99 3.37
CA SER A 302 -17.00 -24.90 2.47
C SER A 302 -18.49 -24.54 2.48
N PRO A 303 -19.14 -24.39 1.31
CA PRO A 303 -20.59 -24.32 1.28
C PRO A 303 -21.12 -25.68 1.70
N SER A 304 -21.85 -25.72 2.82
CA SER A 304 -22.65 -26.87 3.20
C SER A 304 -23.68 -27.11 2.09
N SER A 305 -23.41 -28.13 1.27
CA SER A 305 -24.37 -28.69 0.34
C SER A 305 -25.55 -29.23 1.15
N SER A 306 -26.64 -28.48 1.17
CA SER A 306 -27.97 -29.05 1.33
C SER A 306 -28.23 -29.94 0.11
N ASP A 307 -28.32 -31.25 0.31
CA ASP A 307 -29.07 -32.08 -0.63
C ASP A 307 -29.90 -33.12 0.11
N ASN A 308 -31.13 -33.22 -0.37
CA ASN A 308 -32.30 -33.76 0.29
C ASN A 308 -32.70 -35.01 -0.48
N SER A 309 -32.61 -36.21 0.11
CA SER A 309 -33.29 -37.39 -0.48
C SER A 309 -33.61 -38.46 0.57
N SER A 310 -34.75 -38.31 1.22
CA SER A 310 -35.48 -39.43 1.81
C SER A 310 -36.71 -39.71 0.95
N GLU A 311 -36.63 -40.73 0.10
CA GLU A 311 -37.78 -41.30 -0.62
C GLU A 311 -38.78 -41.92 0.38
N PRO A 312 -40.09 -41.69 0.21
CA PRO A 312 -41.11 -42.50 0.87
C PRO A 312 -41.46 -43.72 0.00
N LYS A 313 -41.45 -44.91 0.63
CA LYS A 313 -41.95 -46.17 0.08
C LYS A 313 -43.42 -46.05 -0.37
N PRO A 314 -43.81 -46.56 -1.55
CA PRO A 314 -45.20 -46.82 -1.87
C PRO A 314 -45.64 -48.18 -1.30
N THR A 315 -46.63 -48.13 -0.42
CA THR A 315 -47.47 -49.27 -0.04
C THR A 315 -48.31 -49.70 -1.23
N GLY A 316 -48.19 -50.97 -1.63
CA GLY A 316 -49.08 -51.56 -2.63
C GLY A 316 -50.48 -51.84 -2.07
N ALA A 317 -51.48 -51.81 -2.94
CA ALA A 317 -52.45 -52.89 -3.13
C ALA A 317 -53.52 -52.49 -4.18
N ALA A 318 -53.56 -53.31 -5.23
CA ALA A 318 -54.67 -53.75 -6.07
C ALA A 318 -56.08 -53.17 -5.84
N LEU A 319 -56.81 -52.88 -6.94
CA LEU A 319 -57.87 -53.75 -7.48
C LEU A 319 -58.65 -53.07 -8.63
N LYS A 320 -58.79 -53.81 -9.74
CA LYS A 320 -59.97 -53.99 -10.63
C LYS A 320 -61.01 -52.85 -10.59
N LYS A 321 -61.34 -52.19 -11.71
CA LYS A 321 -62.10 -52.68 -12.87
C LYS A 321 -62.21 -51.51 -13.86
#